data_AF-A0A8H4IMI8-F1
#
_entry.id   AF-A0A8H4IMI8-F1
#
_cell.length_a   1.000
_cell.length_b   1.000
_cell.length_c   1.000
_cell.angle_alpha   90.00
_cell.angle_beta   90.00
_cell.angle_gamma   90.00
#
_symmetry.space_group_name_H-M   'P 1'
#
loop_
_entity.id
_entity.type
_entity.pdbx_description
1 polymer ?
#
loop_
_entity_poly.entity_id
_entity_poly.type
_entity_poly.pdbx_seq_one_letter_code
_entity_poly.pdbx_strand_id
1 'polypeptide(L)'
;MFSKTTTLLLTGCALQQLVSGAEVHGAGAEGTVMGPVAFLWPSDRPWNASQDNTAPCGSSAGVTNRTEFPLDQGSVALTIADDAWNVEFHIAYGNNPTSETEFSEQVVSNISSVQPGHQCYKLEDLPDTASAGTNATIQLEYWSSYDDGKNETFYACADITFVEAAAFDAQVPCFNVTASDFNSGSSSSTGSASSSTASATGATSDSSSSSSSSSSSSSSLSGADKAGIAIGTILGGLSIIGAGVFFWFYKKRAAAKAQAQAQAQGAAVTPKEVEEASVRSHQ
;
A
#
# COMPACT_ATOMS: atom_id res chain seq x y z
N MET A 1 -64.73 13.91 31.89
CA MET A 1 -65.26 14.37 30.60
C MET A 1 -64.10 14.81 29.74
N PHE A 2 -63.86 14.09 28.62
CA PHE A 2 -63.01 14.41 27.44
C PHE A 2 -61.54 14.81 27.71
N SER A 3 -60.50 14.33 27.04
CA SER A 3 -60.39 13.72 25.72
C SER A 3 -59.09 12.90 25.64
N LYS A 4 -59.11 11.85 24.83
CA LYS A 4 -57.94 11.06 24.41
C LYS A 4 -57.10 11.90 23.43
N THR A 5 -55.78 11.81 23.52
CA THR A 5 -54.88 12.11 22.40
C THR A 5 -53.73 11.10 22.37
N THR A 6 -53.98 10.01 21.66
CA THR A 6 -52.99 9.24 20.92
C THR A 6 -52.31 10.16 19.91
N THR A 7 -50.98 10.12 19.73
CA THR A 7 -50.31 10.31 18.43
C THR A 7 -48.79 10.02 18.48
N LEU A 8 -48.43 9.09 17.59
CA LEU A 8 -47.17 8.80 16.87
C LEU A 8 -45.86 8.52 17.63
N LEU A 9 -45.49 7.23 17.60
CA LEU A 9 -44.11 6.80 17.39
C LEU A 9 -43.60 7.34 16.05
N LEU A 10 -42.58 8.19 16.08
CA LEU A 10 -41.72 8.46 14.94
C LEU A 10 -40.49 7.57 15.06
N THR A 11 -40.51 6.52 14.25
CA THR A 11 -39.38 5.67 13.89
C THR A 11 -38.25 6.54 13.36
N GLY A 12 -37.27 6.84 14.22
CA GLY A 12 -36.00 7.42 13.79
C GLY A 12 -35.24 6.37 13.00
N CYS A 13 -35.23 6.53 11.67
CA CYS A 13 -34.39 5.79 10.76
C CYS A 13 -32.93 6.12 11.09
N ALA A 14 -32.29 5.31 11.94
CA ALA A 14 -30.85 5.34 12.12
C ALA A 14 -30.23 4.85 10.81
N LEU A 15 -29.82 5.80 9.95
CA LEU A 15 -28.94 5.53 8.84
C LEU A 15 -27.56 5.18 9.44
N GLN A 16 -27.39 3.93 9.87
CA GLN A 16 -26.07 3.38 10.09
C GLN A 16 -25.43 3.28 8.71
N GLN A 17 -24.53 4.22 8.40
CA GLN A 17 -23.57 4.03 7.32
C GLN A 17 -22.75 2.79 7.67
N LEU A 18 -23.10 1.68 7.03
CA LEU A 18 -22.20 0.54 6.87
C LEU A 18 -21.05 1.04 6.00
N VAL A 19 -20.00 1.58 6.63
CA VAL A 19 -18.66 1.51 6.05
C VAL A 19 -18.24 0.06 6.18
N SER A 20 -18.68 -0.75 5.22
CA SER A 20 -18.05 -2.04 4.92
C SER A 20 -16.93 -1.74 3.93
N GLY A 21 -15.89 -1.02 4.38
CA GLY A 21 -14.62 -1.05 3.70
C GLY A 21 -14.00 -2.38 4.07
N ALA A 22 -13.94 -3.31 3.13
CA ALA A 22 -13.06 -4.47 3.28
C ALA A 22 -11.67 -3.93 3.60
N GLU A 23 -11.04 -4.41 4.67
CA GLU A 23 -9.62 -4.17 4.92
C GLU A 23 -8.87 -4.83 3.76
N VAL A 24 -8.63 -4.05 2.71
CA VAL A 24 -7.78 -4.45 1.60
C VAL A 24 -6.34 -4.13 2.00
N HIS A 25 -5.46 -5.10 1.78
CA HIS A 25 -4.02 -5.02 1.97
C HIS A 25 -3.44 -3.60 1.73
N GLY A 26 -3.07 -2.89 2.80
CA GLY A 26 -2.49 -1.53 2.74
C GLY A 26 -3.47 -0.36 2.92
N ALA A 27 -4.80 -0.57 2.85
CA ALA A 27 -5.77 0.51 3.03
C ALA A 27 -5.69 1.12 4.45
N GLY A 28 -5.38 2.41 4.51
CA GLY A 28 -5.16 3.14 5.75
C GLY A 28 -3.74 3.03 6.34
N ALA A 29 -2.88 2.21 5.74
CA ALA A 29 -1.45 2.14 6.07
C ALA A 29 -0.65 3.26 5.37
N GLU A 30 -1.08 3.66 4.17
CA GLU A 30 -0.53 4.81 3.45
C GLU A 30 -0.61 6.09 4.28
N GLY A 31 0.50 6.82 4.36
CA GLY A 31 0.59 8.07 5.12
C GLY A 31 0.64 7.88 6.65
N THR A 32 0.54 6.65 7.15
CA THR A 32 0.63 6.34 8.60
C THR A 32 1.84 5.51 8.94
N VAL A 33 2.09 4.43 8.20
CA VAL A 33 3.19 3.49 8.44
C VAL A 33 4.00 3.17 7.18
N MET A 34 3.52 3.58 6.00
CA MET A 34 4.20 3.42 4.71
C MET A 34 3.76 4.52 3.71
N GLY A 35 4.53 4.67 2.64
CA GLY A 35 4.12 5.43 1.44
C GLY A 35 3.17 4.60 0.55
N PRO A 36 2.97 4.99 -0.72
CA PRO A 36 2.10 4.27 -1.64
C PRO A 36 2.53 2.81 -1.87
N VAL A 37 3.84 2.54 -1.86
CA VAL A 37 4.42 1.20 -1.99
C VAL A 37 5.53 1.02 -0.95
N ALA A 38 5.57 -0.15 -0.33
CA ALA A 38 6.64 -0.54 0.60
C ALA A 38 7.04 -2.00 0.41
N PHE A 39 8.25 -2.35 0.86
CA PHE A 39 8.65 -3.75 0.90
C PHE A 39 7.88 -4.47 2.00
N LEU A 40 7.21 -5.56 1.62
CA LEU A 40 6.78 -6.59 2.55
C LEU A 40 7.94 -7.55 2.88
N TRP A 41 8.77 -7.85 1.88
CA TRP A 41 9.98 -8.65 2.04
C TRP A 41 11.02 -8.32 0.95
N PRO A 42 12.31 -8.24 1.27
CA PRO A 42 12.88 -8.13 2.61
C PRO A 42 12.39 -6.87 3.33
N SER A 43 12.40 -6.82 4.66
CA SER A 43 11.87 -5.65 5.36
C SER A 43 12.62 -4.37 5.01
N ASP A 44 11.89 -3.29 4.78
CA ASP A 44 12.46 -1.98 4.48
C ASP A 44 13.02 -1.29 5.73
N ARG A 45 13.86 -0.29 5.48
CA ARG A 45 14.23 0.68 6.51
C ARG A 45 12.98 1.42 6.99
N PRO A 46 12.94 1.86 8.26
CA PRO A 46 11.79 2.55 8.81
C PRO A 46 11.32 3.71 7.92
N TRP A 47 10.05 3.65 7.52
CA TRP A 47 9.45 4.68 6.68
C TRP A 47 9.31 6.02 7.41
N ASN A 48 9.39 7.11 6.63
CA ASN A 48 9.14 8.46 7.10
C ASN A 48 8.58 9.32 5.96
N ALA A 49 7.36 9.83 6.12
CA ALA A 49 6.66 10.67 5.14
C ALA A 49 7.42 11.93 4.68
N SER A 50 8.36 12.43 5.48
CA SER A 50 9.15 13.61 5.10
C SER A 50 10.42 13.24 4.32
N GLN A 51 10.68 11.96 4.14
CA GLN A 51 11.90 11.44 3.52
C GLN A 51 11.62 10.54 2.33
N ASP A 52 10.42 10.01 2.16
CA ASP A 52 10.09 9.01 1.13
C ASP A 52 10.27 9.50 -0.32
N ASN A 53 10.23 10.81 -0.56
CA ASN A 53 10.65 11.40 -1.84
C ASN A 53 12.16 11.76 -1.95
N THR A 54 12.98 11.29 -1.01
CA THR A 54 14.42 11.59 -0.95
C THR A 54 15.26 10.34 -1.21
N ALA A 55 15.97 10.36 -2.33
CA ALA A 55 16.95 9.34 -2.70
C ALA A 55 18.09 9.19 -1.65
N PRO A 56 18.68 7.98 -1.52
CA PRO A 56 18.32 6.76 -2.24
C PRO A 56 17.23 5.92 -1.54
N CYS A 57 16.98 6.12 -0.26
CA CYS A 57 16.26 5.14 0.56
C CYS A 57 14.93 5.59 1.12
N GLY A 58 14.51 6.83 0.87
CA GLY A 58 13.23 7.30 1.37
C GLY A 58 13.13 7.36 2.90
N SER A 59 14.27 7.34 3.60
CA SER A 59 14.33 7.15 5.04
C SER A 59 15.51 7.92 5.65
N SER A 60 15.32 8.40 6.88
CA SER A 60 16.40 9.01 7.68
C SER A 60 17.27 7.96 8.39
N ALA A 61 16.89 6.68 8.33
CA ALA A 61 17.63 5.59 8.94
C ALA A 61 18.78 5.13 8.03
N GLY A 62 19.95 4.89 8.64
CA GLY A 62 21.01 4.12 8.01
C GLY A 62 20.69 2.62 7.99
N VAL A 63 21.66 1.81 7.58
CA VAL A 63 21.55 0.34 7.63
C VAL A 63 21.30 -0.10 9.07
N THR A 64 20.28 -0.94 9.25
CA THR A 64 19.94 -1.53 10.57
C THR A 64 20.20 -3.03 10.56
N ASN A 65 19.14 -3.85 10.52
CA ASN A 65 19.25 -5.30 10.41
C ASN A 65 19.22 -5.71 8.93
N ARG A 66 20.09 -6.65 8.57
CA ARG A 66 20.13 -7.22 7.21
C ARG A 66 19.31 -8.49 7.16
N THR A 67 18.49 -8.63 6.13
CA THR A 67 17.77 -9.87 5.85
C THR A 67 18.67 -10.83 5.09
N GLU A 68 18.71 -12.10 5.50
CA GLU A 68 19.37 -13.13 4.70
C GLU A 68 18.64 -13.30 3.37
N PHE A 69 19.37 -13.19 2.28
CA PHE A 69 18.81 -13.19 0.93
C PHE A 69 19.53 -14.23 0.06
N PRO A 70 18.83 -15.14 -0.62
CA PRO A 70 19.50 -16.21 -1.33
C PRO A 70 20.21 -15.66 -2.58
N LEU A 71 21.40 -16.17 -2.87
CA LEU A 71 22.16 -15.85 -4.10
C LEU A 71 21.42 -16.29 -5.38
N ASP A 72 20.56 -17.29 -5.28
CA ASP A 72 19.77 -17.81 -6.39
C ASP A 72 18.28 -17.80 -6.03
N GLN A 73 17.43 -17.48 -6.99
CA GLN A 73 15.97 -17.43 -6.86
C GLN A 73 15.44 -16.47 -5.79
N GLY A 74 16.19 -15.41 -5.49
CA GLY A 74 15.74 -14.30 -4.64
C GLY A 74 14.49 -13.63 -5.18
N SER A 75 13.69 -13.06 -4.28
CA SER A 75 12.46 -12.36 -4.65
C SER A 75 12.24 -11.11 -3.80
N VAL A 76 11.45 -10.17 -4.27
CA VAL A 76 10.99 -9.03 -3.48
C VAL A 76 9.48 -9.06 -3.46
N ALA A 77 8.89 -8.89 -2.28
CA ALA A 77 7.46 -8.82 -2.08
C ALA A 77 7.09 -7.39 -1.65
N LEU A 78 6.04 -6.86 -2.25
CA LEU A 78 5.52 -5.52 -2.01
C LEU A 78 4.17 -5.57 -1.30
N THR A 79 3.95 -4.58 -0.46
CA THR A 79 2.61 -4.13 -0.09
C THR A 79 2.36 -2.82 -0.81
N ILE A 80 1.23 -2.74 -1.51
CA ILE A 80 0.88 -1.61 -2.37
C ILE A 80 -0.42 -1.03 -1.83
N ALA A 81 -0.38 0.21 -1.36
CA ALA A 81 -1.53 0.90 -0.79
C ALA A 81 -2.25 1.80 -1.80
N ASP A 82 -1.51 2.37 -2.77
CA ASP A 82 -2.06 3.15 -3.89
C ASP A 82 -1.39 2.77 -5.22
N ASP A 83 -2.00 3.18 -6.33
CA ASP A 83 -1.44 2.98 -7.67
C ASP A 83 -0.04 3.61 -7.77
N ALA A 84 0.87 2.89 -8.43
CA ALA A 84 2.22 3.36 -8.72
C ALA A 84 2.68 2.95 -10.11
N TRP A 85 3.63 3.70 -10.66
CA TRP A 85 4.15 3.58 -12.02
C TRP A 85 5.67 3.60 -12.04
N ASN A 86 6.27 3.11 -13.12
CA ASN A 86 7.73 3.05 -13.29
C ASN A 86 8.40 2.42 -12.06
N VAL A 87 7.91 1.25 -11.65
CA VAL A 87 8.43 0.57 -10.47
C VAL A 87 9.72 -0.13 -10.85
N GLU A 88 10.80 0.26 -10.21
CA GLU A 88 12.14 -0.24 -10.49
C GLU A 88 12.77 -0.75 -9.19
N PHE A 89 13.52 -1.85 -9.33
CA PHE A 89 14.33 -2.38 -8.26
C PHE A 89 15.78 -2.29 -8.68
N HIS A 90 16.57 -1.55 -7.91
CA HIS A 90 18.00 -1.41 -8.12
C HIS A 90 18.77 -2.02 -6.97
N ILE A 91 20.02 -2.42 -7.19
CA ILE A 91 20.87 -2.96 -6.14
C ILE A 91 22.20 -2.23 -6.04
N ALA A 92 22.63 -1.98 -4.80
CA ALA A 92 23.95 -1.46 -4.47
C ALA A 92 24.69 -2.45 -3.58
N TYR A 93 25.90 -2.84 -3.98
CA TYR A 93 26.76 -3.74 -3.21
C TYR A 93 27.62 -2.96 -2.22
N GLY A 94 27.68 -3.43 -0.98
CA GLY A 94 28.47 -2.81 0.08
C GLY A 94 27.74 -2.71 1.42
N ASN A 95 28.42 -2.14 2.39
CA ASN A 95 27.95 -2.11 3.78
C ASN A 95 26.98 -0.98 4.09
N ASN A 96 27.02 0.13 3.35
CA ASN A 96 26.18 1.30 3.60
C ASN A 96 26.19 2.22 2.37
N PRO A 97 25.48 1.87 1.29
CA PRO A 97 25.34 2.77 0.15
C PRO A 97 24.56 4.01 0.57
N THR A 98 25.03 5.18 0.16
CA THR A 98 24.47 6.49 0.56
C THR A 98 24.24 7.42 -0.61
N SER A 99 24.69 7.05 -1.81
CA SER A 99 24.50 7.83 -3.03
C SER A 99 23.65 7.05 -4.04
N GLU A 100 22.75 7.75 -4.73
CA GLU A 100 21.92 7.21 -5.80
C GLU A 100 22.74 6.54 -6.90
N THR A 101 23.93 7.08 -7.18
CA THR A 101 24.83 6.54 -8.21
C THR A 101 25.36 5.14 -7.91
N GLU A 102 25.20 4.64 -6.68
CA GLU A 102 25.57 3.27 -6.31
C GLU A 102 24.52 2.23 -6.73
N PHE A 103 23.31 2.68 -7.07
CA PHE A 103 22.15 1.86 -7.45
C PHE A 103 21.94 1.85 -8.98
N SER A 104 23.00 1.55 -9.74
CA SER A 104 22.94 1.58 -11.21
C SER A 104 22.44 0.27 -11.84
N GLU A 105 22.31 -0.80 -11.05
CA GLU A 105 21.98 -2.13 -11.53
C GLU A 105 20.52 -2.46 -11.21
N GLN A 106 19.69 -2.47 -12.25
CA GLN A 106 18.30 -2.89 -12.14
C GLN A 106 18.22 -4.42 -12.08
N VAL A 107 17.56 -4.95 -11.07
CA VAL A 107 17.49 -6.40 -10.77
C VAL A 107 16.12 -7.02 -11.04
N VAL A 108 15.13 -6.23 -11.44
CA VAL A 108 13.82 -6.71 -11.89
C VAL A 108 13.39 -5.87 -13.08
N SER A 109 13.07 -6.53 -14.19
CA SER A 109 12.68 -5.84 -15.42
C SER A 109 11.17 -5.66 -15.58
N ASN A 110 10.79 -4.61 -16.30
CA ASN A 110 9.47 -4.41 -16.93
C ASN A 110 8.24 -4.30 -15.99
N ILE A 111 8.33 -3.58 -14.86
CA ILE A 111 7.14 -3.30 -14.04
C ILE A 111 6.60 -1.90 -14.36
N SER A 112 5.67 -1.82 -15.32
CA SER A 112 5.12 -0.52 -15.76
C SER A 112 4.20 0.12 -14.72
N SER A 113 3.43 -0.69 -14.00
CA SER A 113 2.47 -0.21 -13.01
C SER A 113 2.07 -1.30 -12.03
N VAL A 114 1.75 -0.88 -10.81
CA VAL A 114 1.18 -1.74 -9.76
C VAL A 114 -0.08 -1.09 -9.20
N GLN A 115 -1.01 -1.94 -8.78
CA GLN A 115 -2.27 -1.55 -8.16
C GLN A 115 -2.30 -1.98 -6.69
N PRO A 116 -3.15 -1.36 -5.85
CA PRO A 116 -3.30 -1.75 -4.46
C PRO A 116 -3.44 -3.25 -4.27
N GLY A 117 -2.71 -3.82 -3.30
CA GLY A 117 -2.63 -5.25 -3.06
C GLY A 117 -1.23 -5.73 -2.68
N HIS A 118 -0.91 -6.95 -3.12
CA HIS A 118 0.39 -7.58 -2.92
C HIS A 118 0.95 -8.06 -4.25
N GLN A 119 2.22 -7.76 -4.51
CA GLN A 119 2.92 -8.26 -5.68
C GLN A 119 4.30 -8.75 -5.28
N CYS A 120 4.77 -9.78 -5.95
CA CYS A 120 6.08 -10.35 -5.77
C CYS A 120 6.79 -10.50 -7.11
N TYR A 121 8.08 -10.22 -7.11
CA TYR A 121 8.93 -10.32 -8.28
C TYR A 121 10.18 -11.11 -7.93
N LYS A 122 10.57 -11.99 -8.84
CA LYS A 122 11.86 -12.65 -8.77
C LYS A 122 12.93 -11.70 -9.28
N LEU A 123 14.09 -11.72 -8.63
CA LEU A 123 15.26 -11.01 -9.14
C LEU A 123 15.83 -11.76 -10.34
N GLU A 124 16.39 -11.00 -11.27
CA GLU A 124 17.22 -11.50 -12.36
C GLU A 124 18.56 -12.02 -11.82
N ASP A 125 19.35 -12.65 -12.70
CA ASP A 125 20.64 -13.21 -12.33
C ASP A 125 21.56 -12.11 -11.78
N LEU A 126 22.04 -12.32 -10.56
CA LEU A 126 22.98 -11.41 -9.91
C LEU A 126 24.36 -11.51 -10.57
N PRO A 127 25.14 -10.41 -10.63
CA PRO A 127 26.52 -10.41 -11.11
C PRO A 127 27.40 -11.33 -10.26
N ASP A 128 28.47 -11.82 -10.89
CA ASP A 128 29.49 -12.70 -10.25
C ASP A 128 30.18 -12.06 -9.01
N THR A 129 29.95 -10.77 -8.75
CA THR A 129 30.43 -10.06 -7.57
C THR A 129 29.64 -10.42 -6.30
N ALA A 130 28.45 -11.00 -6.44
CA ALA A 130 27.65 -11.50 -5.33
C ALA A 130 28.17 -12.88 -4.87
N SER A 131 28.45 -13.00 -3.58
CA SER A 131 28.83 -14.26 -2.94
C SER A 131 28.26 -14.30 -1.52
N ALA A 132 28.21 -15.48 -0.90
CA ALA A 132 27.67 -15.59 0.44
C ALA A 132 28.47 -14.72 1.42
N GLY A 133 27.75 -13.94 2.25
CA GLY A 133 28.31 -12.94 3.14
C GLY A 133 28.47 -11.55 2.52
N THR A 134 28.29 -11.39 1.19
CA THR A 134 28.28 -10.07 0.55
C THR A 134 27.05 -9.29 1.05
N ASN A 135 27.29 -8.08 1.56
CA ASN A 135 26.25 -7.15 1.93
C ASN A 135 25.79 -6.34 0.72
N ALA A 136 24.48 -6.12 0.61
CA ALA A 136 23.90 -5.27 -0.42
C ALA A 136 22.66 -4.53 0.11
N THR A 137 22.17 -3.57 -0.66
CA THR A 137 20.90 -2.87 -0.39
C THR A 137 20.09 -2.91 -1.67
N ILE A 138 18.84 -3.37 -1.57
CA ILE A 138 17.88 -3.30 -2.67
C ILE A 138 17.11 -2.01 -2.49
N GLN A 139 17.10 -1.17 -3.52
CA GLN A 139 16.29 0.04 -3.61
C GLN A 139 15.03 -0.27 -4.41
N LEU A 140 13.92 0.26 -3.94
CA LEU A 140 12.67 0.39 -4.67
C LEU A 140 12.52 1.86 -5.04
N GLU A 141 12.46 2.16 -6.34
CA GLU A 141 12.13 3.48 -6.90
C GLU A 141 10.81 3.37 -7.67
N TYR A 142 9.90 4.31 -7.47
CA TYR A 142 8.63 4.32 -8.20
C TYR A 142 8.01 5.72 -8.23
N TRP A 143 7.04 5.92 -9.12
CA TRP A 143 6.24 7.13 -9.17
C TRP A 143 4.86 6.88 -8.61
N SER A 144 4.35 7.84 -7.84
CA SER A 144 2.95 7.87 -7.42
C SER A 144 2.44 9.31 -7.37
N SER A 145 1.12 9.49 -7.42
CA SER A 145 0.46 10.80 -7.41
C SER A 145 -0.04 11.24 -6.03
N TYR A 146 0.66 10.80 -4.98
CA TYR A 146 0.29 11.00 -3.58
C TYR A 146 0.17 12.50 -3.22
N ASP A 147 -0.71 12.83 -2.26
CA ASP A 147 -1.02 14.16 -1.70
C ASP A 147 -1.55 15.27 -2.64
N ASP A 148 -0.89 15.58 -3.75
CA ASP A 148 -1.17 16.77 -4.56
C ASP A 148 -1.54 16.49 -6.03
N GLY A 149 -1.62 15.21 -6.40
CA GLY A 149 -2.01 14.73 -7.71
C GLY A 149 -0.94 14.91 -8.79
N LYS A 150 0.29 15.28 -8.41
CA LYS A 150 1.45 15.26 -9.32
C LYS A 150 2.23 13.98 -9.12
N ASN A 151 2.82 13.46 -10.20
CA ASN A 151 3.73 12.33 -10.10
C ASN A 151 5.00 12.76 -9.37
N GLU A 152 5.23 12.20 -8.19
CA GLU A 152 6.45 12.33 -7.41
C GLU A 152 7.18 10.99 -7.39
N THR A 153 8.51 11.03 -7.30
CA THR A 153 9.33 9.83 -7.15
C THR A 153 9.46 9.48 -5.68
N PHE A 154 9.25 8.20 -5.36
CA PHE A 154 9.35 7.63 -4.03
C PHE A 154 10.45 6.58 -3.99
N TYR A 155 11.03 6.44 -2.81
CA TYR A 155 12.15 5.55 -2.55
C TYR A 155 11.88 4.70 -1.30
N ALA A 156 12.38 3.46 -1.32
CA ALA A 156 12.52 2.63 -0.13
C ALA A 156 13.77 1.76 -0.27
N CYS A 157 14.40 1.39 0.83
CA CYS A 157 15.54 0.46 0.82
C CYS A 157 15.29 -0.72 1.74
N ALA A 158 15.70 -1.90 1.29
CA ALA A 158 15.80 -3.11 2.09
C ALA A 158 17.26 -3.58 2.14
N ASP A 159 17.81 -3.73 3.34
CA ASP A 159 19.20 -4.12 3.54
C ASP A 159 19.32 -5.65 3.62
N ILE A 160 20.24 -6.24 2.87
CA ILE A 160 20.39 -7.70 2.78
C ILE A 160 21.83 -8.18 2.98
N THR A 161 21.96 -9.44 3.35
CA THR A 161 23.23 -10.18 3.30
C THR A 161 22.99 -11.44 2.49
N PHE A 162 23.79 -11.67 1.46
CA PHE A 162 23.64 -12.84 0.61
C PHE A 162 23.99 -14.11 1.36
N VAL A 163 23.21 -15.17 1.14
CA VAL A 163 23.46 -16.52 1.65
C VAL A 163 23.37 -17.53 0.51
N GLU A 164 24.03 -18.67 0.68
CA GLU A 164 23.85 -19.81 -0.22
C GLU A 164 22.39 -20.27 -0.20
N ALA A 165 21.87 -20.71 -1.36
CA ALA A 165 20.48 -21.18 -1.46
C ALA A 165 20.16 -22.31 -0.45
N ALA A 166 21.14 -23.16 -0.13
CA ALA A 166 20.99 -24.23 0.86
C ALA A 166 20.88 -23.74 2.32
N ALA A 167 21.29 -22.51 2.59
CA ALA A 167 21.20 -21.88 3.91
C ALA A 167 19.95 -21.00 4.05
N PHE A 168 19.19 -20.77 2.98
CA PHE A 168 17.99 -19.95 2.98
C PHE A 168 16.75 -20.79 3.32
N ASP A 169 16.13 -20.53 4.48
CA ASP A 169 14.95 -21.25 4.98
C ASP A 169 13.70 -20.37 5.15
N ALA A 170 13.81 -19.07 4.84
CA ALA A 170 12.71 -18.13 5.02
C ALA A 170 11.57 -18.38 4.02
N GLN A 171 10.34 -18.42 4.53
CA GLN A 171 9.15 -18.46 3.70
C GLN A 171 8.79 -17.05 3.23
N VAL A 172 9.19 -16.72 2.00
CA VAL A 172 8.85 -15.44 1.38
C VAL A 172 7.36 -15.44 1.00
N PRO A 173 6.56 -14.41 1.36
CA PRO A 173 5.15 -14.29 0.98
C PRO A 173 5.00 -13.88 -0.50
N CYS A 174 5.55 -14.69 -1.40
CA CYS A 174 5.66 -14.37 -2.81
C CYS A 174 4.41 -14.81 -3.58
N PHE A 175 3.39 -13.95 -3.59
CA PHE A 175 2.17 -14.13 -4.37
C PHE A 175 1.61 -12.78 -4.84
N ASN A 176 0.87 -12.81 -5.95
CA ASN A 176 0.30 -11.61 -6.57
C ASN A 176 -1.21 -11.61 -6.40
N VAL A 177 -1.76 -10.56 -5.78
CA VAL A 177 -3.20 -10.32 -5.62
C VAL A 177 -3.48 -8.81 -5.64
N THR A 178 -4.60 -8.42 -6.22
CA THR A 178 -5.06 -7.03 -6.17
C THR A 178 -6.17 -6.88 -5.14
N ALA A 179 -6.29 -5.69 -4.54
CA ALA A 179 -7.37 -5.35 -3.61
C ALA A 179 -8.76 -5.59 -4.22
N SER A 180 -8.92 -5.39 -5.53
CA SER A 180 -10.16 -5.66 -6.26
C SER A 180 -10.57 -7.14 -6.24
N ASP A 181 -9.63 -8.07 -6.16
CA ASP A 181 -9.93 -9.51 -6.14
C ASP A 181 -10.69 -9.90 -4.87
N PHE A 182 -10.48 -9.18 -3.77
CA PHE A 182 -11.15 -9.41 -2.48
C PHE A 182 -12.57 -8.79 -2.40
N ASN A 183 -12.93 -7.87 -3.31
CA ASN A 183 -14.24 -7.22 -3.31
C ASN A 183 -15.34 -8.04 -4.02
N SER A 184 -15.04 -9.26 -4.47
CA SER A 184 -16.01 -10.16 -5.11
C SER A 184 -16.94 -10.89 -4.11
N GLY A 185 -16.91 -10.52 -2.83
CA GLY A 185 -17.57 -11.25 -1.74
C GLY A 185 -18.94 -10.77 -1.27
N SER A 186 -19.63 -9.87 -1.97
CA SER A 186 -21.03 -9.51 -1.63
C SER A 186 -22.05 -10.28 -2.48
N SER A 187 -22.54 -11.38 -1.88
CA SER A 187 -23.80 -12.08 -2.16
C SER A 187 -23.96 -12.83 -3.50
N SER A 188 -23.57 -14.11 -3.49
CA SER A 188 -24.43 -15.15 -4.07
C SER A 188 -24.30 -16.43 -3.24
N SER A 189 -25.19 -16.55 -2.27
CA SER A 189 -25.53 -17.82 -1.64
C SER A 189 -26.18 -18.73 -2.70
N THR A 190 -25.39 -19.62 -3.30
CA THR A 190 -25.92 -20.91 -3.78
C THR A 190 -24.86 -21.96 -3.50
N GLY A 191 -25.18 -22.88 -2.60
CA GLY A 191 -24.30 -23.97 -2.24
C GLY A 191 -24.01 -24.88 -3.42
N SER A 192 -22.78 -25.34 -3.50
CA SER A 192 -22.46 -26.71 -3.88
C SER A 192 -21.06 -27.02 -3.38
N ALA A 193 -21.00 -27.90 -2.40
CA ALA A 193 -19.79 -28.60 -2.02
C ALA A 193 -19.32 -29.41 -3.23
N SER A 194 -18.09 -29.15 -3.66
CA SER A 194 -17.32 -30.07 -4.50
C SER A 194 -15.92 -30.18 -3.92
N SER A 195 -15.81 -31.15 -3.02
CA SER A 195 -14.57 -31.76 -2.57
C SER A 195 -13.85 -32.42 -3.75
N SER A 196 -12.64 -31.98 -4.05
CA SER A 196 -11.70 -32.70 -4.92
C SER A 196 -10.30 -32.60 -4.35
N THR A 197 -10.01 -33.46 -3.38
CA THR A 197 -8.67 -33.77 -2.92
C THR A 197 -7.99 -34.65 -3.98
N ALA A 198 -6.84 -34.21 -4.50
CA ALA A 198 -5.96 -35.06 -5.28
C ALA A 198 -4.51 -34.79 -4.86
N SER A 199 -4.01 -35.67 -3.97
CA SER A 199 -2.59 -35.96 -3.79
C SER A 199 -2.42 -37.46 -4.02
N ALA A 200 -1.47 -37.85 -4.87
CA ALA A 200 -0.96 -39.21 -5.02
C ALA A 200 0.57 -39.12 -4.88
N THR A 201 1.13 -39.29 -3.67
CA THR A 201 1.65 -40.51 -3.02
C THR A 201 2.88 -41.13 -3.68
N GLY A 202 4.00 -41.09 -2.95
CA GLY A 202 5.13 -42.01 -3.09
C GLY A 202 4.97 -43.25 -2.21
N ALA A 203 5.23 -44.40 -2.82
CA ALA A 203 5.95 -45.59 -2.35
C ALA A 203 5.64 -46.31 -1.00
N THR A 204 5.49 -47.64 -1.17
CA THR A 204 5.94 -48.80 -0.36
C THR A 204 5.07 -49.45 0.72
N SER A 205 4.62 -50.66 0.36
CA SER A 205 4.80 -51.97 1.04
C SER A 205 3.79 -52.52 2.08
N ASP A 206 3.35 -53.73 1.73
CA ASP A 206 3.10 -54.94 2.53
C ASP A 206 1.74 -55.22 3.24
N SER A 207 1.08 -56.25 2.68
CA SER A 207 0.53 -57.46 3.33
C SER A 207 -0.65 -57.40 4.31
N SER A 208 -1.82 -57.78 3.76
CA SER A 208 -2.83 -58.74 4.28
C SER A 208 -3.05 -58.90 5.80
N SER A 209 -4.25 -58.59 6.30
CA SER A 209 -5.33 -59.57 6.63
C SER A 209 -6.35 -59.07 7.67
N SER A 210 -7.63 -59.32 7.33
CA SER A 210 -8.81 -59.61 8.18
C SER A 210 -9.34 -58.65 9.26
N SER A 211 -10.66 -58.38 9.12
CA SER A 211 -11.74 -58.23 10.13
C SER A 211 -11.69 -57.03 11.08
N SER A 212 -12.79 -56.42 11.54
CA SER A 212 -14.18 -56.19 11.14
C SER A 212 -14.82 -55.46 12.34
N SER A 213 -15.76 -54.54 12.09
CA SER A 213 -16.70 -53.92 13.06
C SER A 213 -16.09 -52.97 14.12
N SER A 214 -16.69 -51.87 14.57
CA SER A 214 -17.95 -51.15 14.33
C SER A 214 -17.97 -49.96 15.30
N SER A 215 -18.48 -48.78 14.88
CA SER A 215 -19.19 -47.74 15.66
C SER A 215 -18.54 -47.18 16.97
N SER A 216 -18.54 -45.90 17.32
CA SER A 216 -19.62 -44.92 17.33
C SER A 216 -19.12 -43.52 17.76
N SER A 217 -19.81 -42.52 17.25
CA SER A 217 -19.80 -41.07 17.52
C SER A 217 -20.05 -40.59 18.96
N SER A 218 -19.47 -39.44 19.36
CA SER A 218 -20.05 -38.36 20.21
C SER A 218 -19.05 -37.19 20.28
N SER A 219 -19.28 -36.04 19.64
CA SER A 219 -20.10 -34.88 20.02
C SER A 219 -19.44 -33.88 21.00
N SER A 220 -19.46 -32.62 20.56
CA SER A 220 -19.66 -31.38 21.33
C SER A 220 -18.45 -30.48 21.66
N LEU A 221 -18.68 -29.21 21.28
CA LEU A 221 -17.90 -27.98 21.37
C LEU A 221 -18.01 -27.36 22.76
N SER A 222 -17.04 -26.54 23.17
CA SER A 222 -17.28 -25.20 23.76
C SER A 222 -15.96 -24.50 24.07
N GLY A 223 -15.87 -23.22 23.73
CA GLY A 223 -14.72 -22.37 24.06
C GLY A 223 -14.79 -20.94 23.54
N ALA A 224 -15.99 -20.38 23.35
CA ALA A 224 -16.20 -18.95 23.14
C ALA A 224 -17.00 -18.44 24.34
N ASP A 225 -16.39 -17.55 25.14
CA ASP A 225 -17.04 -16.51 25.96
C ASP A 225 -16.11 -16.02 27.09
N LYS A 226 -15.66 -14.75 27.00
CA LYS A 226 -15.31 -13.79 28.09
C LYS A 226 -14.70 -12.53 27.43
N ALA A 227 -15.49 -11.50 27.14
CA ALA A 227 -15.74 -10.28 27.95
C ALA A 227 -14.53 -9.32 28.00
N GLY A 228 -14.60 -8.00 27.80
CA GLY A 228 -15.69 -7.03 27.66
C GLY A 228 -15.12 -5.60 27.54
N ILE A 229 -15.99 -4.65 27.23
CA ILE A 229 -15.78 -3.27 26.75
C ILE A 229 -15.19 -2.31 27.80
N ALA A 230 -14.35 -1.35 27.35
CA ALA A 230 -14.10 -0.06 28.05
C ALA A 230 -14.23 1.12 27.06
N ILE A 231 -15.23 1.98 27.26
CA ILE A 231 -15.47 3.22 26.50
C ILE A 231 -15.09 4.43 27.37
N GLY A 232 -14.29 5.34 26.79
CA GLY A 232 -14.50 6.79 26.90
C GLY A 232 -13.59 7.57 27.85
N THR A 233 -12.73 8.44 27.29
CA THR A 233 -12.68 9.90 27.57
C THR A 233 -11.50 10.58 26.83
N ILE A 234 -11.67 11.03 25.58
CA ILE A 234 -10.86 12.14 24.99
C ILE A 234 -11.71 12.90 23.95
N LEU A 235 -12.84 13.50 24.34
CA LEU A 235 -13.62 14.38 23.44
C LEU A 235 -14.01 15.68 24.16
N GLY A 236 -13.01 16.50 24.49
CA GLY A 236 -13.25 17.86 24.98
C GLY A 236 -12.13 18.85 24.65
N GLY A 237 -10.86 18.41 24.63
CA GLY A 237 -9.71 19.29 24.39
C GLY A 237 -9.24 19.38 22.93
N LEU A 238 -9.38 18.32 22.14
CA LEU A 238 -8.81 18.25 20.78
C LEU A 238 -9.73 18.80 19.69
N SER A 239 -11.03 18.90 19.93
CA SER A 239 -11.97 19.42 18.92
C SER A 239 -11.79 20.92 18.66
N ILE A 240 -11.34 21.70 19.64
CA ILE A 240 -11.12 23.15 19.46
C ILE A 240 -9.82 23.41 18.68
N ILE A 241 -8.77 22.63 18.93
CA ILE A 241 -7.50 22.75 18.20
C ILE A 241 -7.69 22.25 16.75
N GLY A 242 -8.38 21.12 16.56
CA GLY A 242 -8.73 20.61 15.23
C GLY A 242 -9.59 21.57 14.42
N ALA A 243 -10.62 22.17 15.02
CA ALA A 243 -11.44 23.19 14.36
C ALA A 243 -10.66 24.47 14.03
N GLY A 244 -9.73 24.89 14.90
CA GLY A 244 -8.85 26.03 14.67
C GLY A 244 -7.88 25.83 13.51
N VAL A 245 -7.23 24.66 13.45
CA VAL A 245 -6.33 24.28 12.35
C VAL A 245 -7.12 24.13 11.04
N PHE A 246 -8.27 23.44 11.07
CA PHE A 246 -9.14 23.29 9.91
C PHE A 246 -9.62 24.64 9.37
N PHE A 247 -10.07 25.56 10.24
CA PHE A 247 -10.53 26.88 9.82
C PHE A 247 -9.39 27.75 9.26
N TRP A 248 -8.17 27.62 9.78
CA TRP A 248 -6.98 28.29 9.24
C TRP A 248 -6.62 27.78 7.84
N PHE A 249 -6.62 26.45 7.64
CA PHE A 249 -6.41 25.85 6.32
C PHE A 249 -7.54 26.20 5.34
N TYR A 250 -8.80 26.23 5.79
CA TYR A 250 -9.94 26.62 4.96
C TYR A 250 -9.84 28.09 4.50
N LYS A 251 -9.41 29.00 5.38
CA LYS A 251 -9.15 30.41 5.02
C LYS A 251 -7.98 30.57 4.05
N LYS A 252 -6.91 29.79 4.21
CA LYS A 252 -5.78 29.79 3.26
C LYS A 252 -6.18 29.30 1.87
N ARG A 253 -6.98 28.22 1.79
CA ARG A 253 -7.48 27.68 0.51
C ARG A 253 -8.46 28.63 -0.19
N ALA A 254 -9.29 29.36 0.57
CA ALA A 254 -10.20 30.37 0.01
C ALA A 254 -9.45 31.59 -0.57
N ALA A 255 -8.38 32.05 0.09
CA ALA A 255 -7.56 33.16 -0.41
C ALA A 255 -6.78 32.79 -1.68
N ALA A 256 -6.27 31.56 -1.79
CA ALA A 256 -5.60 31.06 -2.99
C ALA A 256 -6.56 30.98 -4.20
N LYS A 257 -7.82 30.57 -3.99
CA LYS A 257 -8.84 30.56 -5.06
C LYS A 257 -9.24 31.97 -5.52
N ALA A 258 -9.27 32.96 -4.63
CA ALA A 258 -9.53 34.35 -4.99
C ALA A 258 -8.40 34.97 -5.85
N GLN A 259 -7.15 34.60 -5.59
CA GLN A 259 -6.00 35.05 -6.39
C GLN A 259 -5.94 34.38 -7.77
N ALA A 260 -6.33 33.10 -7.86
CA ALA A 260 -6.45 32.39 -9.14
C ALA A 260 -7.57 32.97 -10.04
N GLN A 261 -8.67 33.45 -9.45
CA GLN A 261 -9.76 34.09 -10.20
C GLN A 261 -9.42 35.52 -10.66
N ALA A 262 -8.57 36.25 -9.92
CA ALA A 262 -8.09 37.57 -10.33
C ALA A 262 -7.11 37.52 -11.51
N GLN A 263 -6.34 36.43 -11.65
CA GLN A 263 -5.42 36.23 -12.78
C GLN A 263 -6.14 35.78 -14.06
N ALA A 264 -7.28 35.10 -13.95
CA ALA A 264 -8.08 34.68 -15.11
C ALA A 264 -8.83 35.83 -15.81
N GLN A 265 -9.03 36.97 -15.15
CA GLN A 265 -9.73 38.14 -15.72
C GLN A 265 -8.79 39.19 -16.34
N GLY A 266 -7.47 39.02 -16.26
CA GLY A 266 -6.47 39.94 -16.84
C GLY A 266 -5.98 39.59 -18.25
N ALA A 267 -6.36 38.42 -18.80
CA ALA A 267 -5.82 37.91 -20.06
C ALA A 267 -6.69 38.17 -21.31
N ALA A 268 -7.80 38.92 -21.17
CA ALA A 268 -8.68 39.25 -22.30
C ALA A 268 -8.63 40.76 -22.62
N VAL A 269 -7.48 41.25 -23.10
CA VAL A 269 -7.40 42.51 -23.84
C VAL A 269 -6.73 42.20 -25.18
N THR A 270 -7.55 42.06 -26.21
CA THR A 270 -7.13 41.89 -27.61
C THR A 270 -6.50 43.17 -28.16
N PRO A 271 -5.38 43.12 -28.90
CA PRO A 271 -4.86 44.27 -29.62
C PRO A 271 -5.61 44.41 -30.96
N LYS A 272 -6.45 45.44 -31.07
CA LYS A 272 -6.88 46.01 -32.35
C LYS A 272 -6.95 47.52 -32.19
N GLU A 273 -5.88 48.21 -32.61
CA GLU A 273 -5.95 49.41 -33.45
C GLU A 273 -4.52 49.82 -33.81
N VAL A 274 -4.05 49.38 -34.98
CA VAL A 274 -2.97 50.04 -35.71
C VAL A 274 -3.62 50.46 -37.02
N GLU A 275 -4.23 51.63 -37.03
CA GLU A 275 -4.43 52.43 -38.24
C GLU A 275 -4.81 53.86 -37.81
N GLU A 276 -4.33 54.84 -38.59
CA GLU A 276 -4.68 56.27 -38.49
C GLU A 276 -3.88 57.17 -37.51
N ALA A 277 -2.58 57.31 -37.79
CA ALA A 277 -1.88 58.59 -37.56
C ALA A 277 -0.79 58.81 -38.62
N SER A 278 -1.20 58.88 -39.89
CA SER A 278 -0.30 59.28 -41.00
C SER A 278 -1.03 60.14 -42.03
N VAL A 279 -1.86 61.10 -41.62
CA VAL A 279 -2.32 62.19 -42.51
C VAL A 279 -2.54 63.46 -41.68
N ARG A 280 -1.46 64.12 -41.25
CA ARG A 280 -1.47 65.57 -40.91
C ARG A 280 -0.06 66.13 -40.76
N SER A 281 0.68 66.18 -41.86
CA SER A 281 1.88 67.00 -41.99
C SER A 281 2.11 67.44 -43.44
N HIS A 282 1.05 67.92 -44.09
CA HIS A 282 1.17 68.75 -45.29
C HIS A 282 -0.03 69.70 -45.34
N GLN A 283 0.03 70.75 -44.52
CA GLN A 283 -0.40 72.09 -44.87
C GLN A 283 0.18 73.09 -43.87
#